data_AF-A0A962IG56-F1
#
_entry.id   AF-A0A962IG56-F1
#
_cell.length_a   1.000
_cell.length_b   1.000
_cell.length_c   1.000
_cell.angle_alpha   90.00
_cell.angle_beta   90.00
_cell.angle_gamma   90.00
#
_symmetry.space_group_name_H-M   'P 1'
#
loop_
_entity.id
_entity.type
_entity.pdbx_description
1 polymer ?
#
loop_
_entity_poly.entity_id
_entity_poly.type
_entity_poly.pdbx_seq_one_letter_code
_entity_poly.pdbx_strand_id
1 'polypeptide(L)'
;MSTMQEFENYLGNIDDLFDHHFGEKANTKDKEYIHPKLKNLGAVSLVVVREVIAPFVVRNFEEGITDIELGKNHELHVRAVPNKFKYPERGRGLQLLRLLNCGGTMPQNKTQPRSKTQKPAEFYDLNTLVFGDSSVQDGRILSVKAGVNYSDALSVLPKELCVGETAHISAMESGTLYDDERQESSVNLFNRHFVLPGTLLVQVLSTRGRVMPRIGLGHLLLCLGVAGTYGGQTSITGTNIRTHLAGLYGDAFEQAQTSPYELLKTLPTEPQVLTQDVGVLSQYLHGQLSPVHQLNMDATAITAYQHQLLDRFEQDFNGLKKDYQHAKGKLDEFFNGWFIKPEKKKKAS
;
A
#
# COMPACT_ATOMS: atom_id res chain seq x y z
N MET A 1 -7.02 24.71 -7.97
CA MET A 1 -6.42 23.37 -7.91
C MET A 1 -5.37 23.40 -6.82
N SER A 2 -5.41 22.45 -5.90
CA SER A 2 -4.47 22.43 -4.77
C SER A 2 -3.09 21.96 -5.19
N THR A 3 -2.05 22.48 -4.54
CA THR A 3 -0.66 22.03 -4.74
C THR A 3 -0.30 20.94 -3.74
N MET A 4 0.68 20.09 -4.05
CA MET A 4 1.15 19.05 -3.11
C MET A 4 1.63 19.64 -1.77
N GLN A 5 2.08 20.90 -1.79
CA GLN A 5 2.55 21.60 -0.60
C GLN A 5 1.42 21.86 0.41
N GLU A 6 0.19 22.05 -0.04
CA GLU A 6 -0.97 22.24 0.83
C GLU A 6 -1.35 20.96 1.59
N PHE A 7 -1.04 19.78 1.02
CA PHE A 7 -1.26 18.49 1.67
C PHE A 7 -0.32 18.26 2.86
N GLU A 8 0.78 19.01 2.99
CA GLU A 8 1.70 18.92 4.14
C GLU A 8 0.99 19.18 5.47
N ASN A 9 -0.08 19.99 5.46
CA ASN A 9 -0.92 20.25 6.63
C ASN A 9 -1.63 18.99 7.17
N TYR A 10 -1.79 17.96 6.33
CA TYR A 10 -2.44 16.70 6.68
C TYR A 10 -1.45 15.53 6.79
N LEU A 11 -0.17 15.77 6.49
CA LEU A 11 0.92 14.80 6.54
C LEU A 11 1.81 15.02 7.77
N GLY A 12 2.69 14.05 8.03
CA GLY A 12 3.74 14.17 9.03
C GLY A 12 4.91 15.02 8.57
N ASN A 13 5.80 15.35 9.50
CA ASN A 13 7.09 15.98 9.20
C ASN A 13 8.21 14.99 9.54
N ILE A 14 9.11 14.72 8.59
CA ILE A 14 10.24 13.80 8.77
C ILE A 14 11.20 14.28 9.86
N ASP A 15 11.32 15.59 10.05
CA ASP A 15 12.21 16.19 11.05
C ASP A 15 11.60 16.20 12.47
N ASP A 16 10.33 15.80 12.62
CA ASP A 16 9.53 15.90 13.85
C ASP A 16 8.62 14.67 14.00
N LEU A 17 9.23 13.47 13.99
CA LEU A 17 8.54 12.17 14.09
C LEU A 17 8.43 11.63 15.53
N PHE A 18 9.20 12.16 16.48
CA PHE A 18 9.21 11.71 17.87
C PHE A 18 8.98 12.86 18.84
N ASP A 19 8.38 12.53 19.98
CA ASP A 19 8.30 13.40 21.14
C ASP A 19 9.20 12.84 22.27
N HIS A 20 9.68 13.75 23.10
CA HIS A 20 10.43 13.43 24.31
C HIS A 20 9.53 13.62 25.53
N HIS A 21 9.33 12.56 26.29
CA HIS A 21 8.63 12.64 27.57
C HIS A 21 9.64 12.53 28.72
N PHE A 22 9.68 13.54 29.58
CA PHE A 22 10.48 13.52 30.82
C PHE A 22 9.57 13.16 32.00
N GLY A 23 9.93 12.14 32.78
CA GLY A 23 9.16 11.78 33.98
C GLY A 23 9.08 12.92 35.01
N GLU A 24 8.06 12.89 35.88
CA GLU A 24 7.68 13.94 36.86
C GLU A 24 8.80 14.47 37.79
N LYS A 25 9.94 13.78 37.90
CA LYS A 25 11.14 14.31 38.58
C LYS A 25 12.05 14.97 37.54
N ALA A 26 11.74 16.23 37.25
CA ALA A 26 12.27 17.10 36.19
C ALA A 26 13.80 17.32 36.11
N ASN A 27 14.65 16.56 36.82
CA ASN A 27 16.10 16.79 36.86
C ASN A 27 16.95 15.51 36.80
N THR A 28 16.40 14.40 36.29
CA THR A 28 17.21 13.21 35.99
C THR A 28 17.12 12.87 34.52
N LYS A 29 18.20 13.11 33.76
CA LYS A 29 18.40 12.64 32.38
C LYS A 29 18.19 11.12 32.22
N ASP A 30 18.11 10.38 33.32
CA ASP A 30 17.90 8.93 33.40
C ASP A 30 16.45 8.47 33.16
N LYS A 31 15.49 9.37 32.90
CA LYS A 31 14.06 9.03 32.68
C LYS A 31 13.45 9.66 31.42
N GLU A 32 14.27 9.95 30.42
CA GLU A 32 13.78 10.36 29.11
C GLU A 32 13.20 9.14 28.37
N TYR A 33 11.95 9.26 27.91
CA TYR A 33 11.28 8.27 27.07
C TYR A 33 10.97 8.90 25.72
N ILE A 34 11.49 8.28 24.66
CA ILE A 34 11.25 8.70 23.28
C ILE A 34 10.15 7.81 22.71
N HIS A 35 9.12 8.44 22.15
CA HIS A 35 8.04 7.74 21.46
C HIS A 35 7.66 8.45 20.17
N PRO A 36 7.00 7.76 19.22
CA PRO A 36 6.44 8.42 18.06
C PRO A 36 5.47 9.51 18.50
N LYS A 37 5.49 10.61 17.76
CA LYS A 37 4.56 11.71 17.95
C LYS A 37 3.13 11.20 18.01
N LEU A 38 2.36 11.70 18.96
CA LEU A 38 0.96 11.29 19.10
C LEU A 38 0.19 11.63 17.83
N LYS A 39 -0.70 10.73 17.41
CA LYS A 39 -1.53 10.93 16.23
C LYS A 39 -2.38 12.18 16.42
N ASN A 40 -2.31 13.09 15.46
CA ASN A 40 -3.10 14.33 15.45
C ASN A 40 -4.13 14.33 14.30
N LEU A 41 -4.97 15.35 14.22
CA LEU A 41 -5.91 15.53 13.12
C LEU A 41 -5.17 15.69 11.80
N GLY A 42 -5.55 14.89 10.81
CA GLY A 42 -4.92 14.86 9.50
C GLY A 42 -5.04 13.49 8.86
N ALA A 43 -5.75 13.46 7.74
CA ALA A 43 -5.93 12.31 6.89
C ALA A 43 -5.70 12.71 5.43
N VAL A 44 -5.03 11.84 4.69
CA VAL A 44 -4.91 11.97 3.24
C VAL A 44 -5.33 10.65 2.61
N SER A 45 -6.24 10.71 1.65
CA SER A 45 -6.76 9.57 0.92
C SER A 45 -6.38 9.67 -0.55
N LEU A 46 -5.59 8.72 -1.03
CA LEU A 46 -5.26 8.55 -2.44
C LEU A 46 -6.21 7.50 -3.03
N VAL A 47 -7.05 7.92 -3.98
CA VAL A 47 -7.93 7.00 -4.70
C VAL A 47 -7.21 6.53 -5.96
N VAL A 48 -7.17 5.21 -6.13
CA VAL A 48 -6.53 4.58 -7.29
C VAL A 48 -7.51 3.66 -8.01
N VAL A 49 -7.39 3.63 -9.33
CA VAL A 49 -8.07 2.66 -10.20
C VAL A 49 -7.03 1.64 -10.63
N ARG A 50 -7.27 0.37 -10.32
CA ARG A 50 -6.46 -0.76 -10.75
C ARG A 50 -7.12 -1.35 -12.00
N GLU A 51 -6.49 -1.16 -13.14
CA GLU A 51 -6.91 -1.74 -14.42
C GLU A 51 -6.24 -3.10 -14.58
N VAL A 52 -7.05 -4.14 -14.74
CA VAL A 52 -6.57 -5.47 -15.09
C VAL A 52 -6.20 -5.46 -16.58
N ILE A 53 -4.92 -5.61 -16.91
CA ILE A 53 -4.42 -5.60 -18.30
C ILE A 53 -4.00 -6.98 -18.79
N ALA A 54 -3.83 -7.94 -17.87
CA ALA A 54 -3.65 -9.35 -18.16
C ALA A 54 -4.38 -10.17 -17.08
N PRO A 55 -4.73 -11.45 -17.34
CA PRO A 55 -5.49 -12.26 -16.39
C PRO A 55 -4.94 -12.17 -14.96
N PHE A 56 -5.81 -11.79 -14.02
CA PHE A 56 -5.41 -11.56 -12.63
C PHE A 56 -6.10 -12.56 -11.70
N VAL A 57 -5.31 -13.18 -10.83
CA VAL A 57 -5.77 -14.22 -9.91
C VAL A 57 -5.92 -13.65 -8.52
N VAL A 58 -7.17 -13.55 -8.06
CA VAL A 58 -7.53 -13.28 -6.66
C VAL A 58 -8.11 -14.57 -6.10
N ARG A 59 -7.51 -15.13 -5.04
CA ARG A 59 -7.95 -16.40 -4.45
C ARG A 59 -8.25 -16.24 -2.97
N ASN A 60 -9.33 -16.88 -2.54
CA ASN A 60 -9.51 -17.31 -1.15
C ASN A 60 -8.81 -18.67 -0.90
N PHE A 61 -8.77 -19.11 0.35
CA PHE A 61 -8.25 -20.44 0.73
C PHE A 61 -8.96 -21.61 0.02
N GLU A 62 -10.20 -21.40 -0.43
CA GLU A 62 -11.08 -22.38 -1.10
C GLU A 62 -11.14 -22.20 -2.63
N GLU A 63 -10.05 -21.76 -3.26
CA GLU A 63 -9.86 -21.70 -4.73
C GLU A 63 -10.75 -20.72 -5.53
N GLY A 64 -11.85 -20.20 -4.96
CA GLY A 64 -12.73 -19.20 -5.56
C GLY A 64 -12.16 -17.77 -5.57
N ILE A 65 -12.63 -16.94 -6.51
CA ILE A 65 -12.39 -15.49 -6.47
C ILE A 65 -13.05 -14.90 -5.23
N THR A 66 -12.26 -14.15 -4.47
CA THR A 66 -12.77 -13.36 -3.35
C THR A 66 -13.79 -12.34 -3.86
N ASP A 67 -14.99 -12.34 -3.28
CA ASP A 67 -16.08 -11.44 -3.63
C ASP A 67 -16.72 -10.79 -2.39
N ILE A 68 -17.65 -9.87 -2.66
CA ILE A 68 -18.50 -9.22 -1.66
C ILE A 68 -19.79 -8.74 -2.30
N GLU A 69 -20.90 -8.82 -1.55
CA GLU A 69 -22.18 -8.22 -1.94
C GLU A 69 -22.19 -6.71 -1.68
N LEU A 70 -22.57 -5.93 -2.69
CA LEU A 70 -22.67 -4.47 -2.59
C LEU A 70 -23.99 -3.96 -3.18
N GLY A 71 -24.30 -2.70 -2.85
CA GLY A 71 -25.47 -2.02 -3.36
C GLY A 71 -26.78 -2.51 -2.74
N LYS A 72 -27.90 -1.95 -3.23
CA LYS A 72 -29.25 -2.30 -2.76
C LYS A 72 -29.72 -3.66 -3.30
N ASN A 73 -29.13 -4.13 -4.40
CA ASN A 73 -29.47 -5.37 -5.06
C ASN A 73 -28.63 -6.58 -4.59
N HIS A 74 -27.70 -6.37 -3.65
CA HIS A 74 -26.78 -7.42 -3.18
C HIS A 74 -25.97 -8.08 -4.31
N GLU A 75 -25.56 -7.29 -5.29
CA GLU A 75 -24.77 -7.78 -6.42
C GLU A 75 -23.37 -8.18 -5.95
N LEU A 76 -22.87 -9.31 -6.43
CA LEU A 76 -21.52 -9.77 -6.10
C LEU A 76 -20.50 -8.99 -6.92
N HIS A 77 -19.50 -8.41 -6.25
CA HIS A 77 -18.36 -7.75 -6.87
C HIS A 77 -17.06 -8.50 -6.56
N VAL A 78 -16.08 -8.41 -7.46
CA VAL A 78 -14.73 -8.94 -7.20
C VAL A 78 -14.07 -8.09 -6.12
N ARG A 79 -13.49 -8.75 -5.12
CA ARG A 79 -12.79 -8.12 -3.98
C ARG A 79 -11.34 -8.57 -3.92
N ALA A 80 -10.41 -7.73 -4.33
CA ALA A 80 -9.00 -8.00 -4.16
C ALA A 80 -8.48 -7.48 -2.81
N VAL A 81 -8.05 -8.40 -1.94
CA VAL A 81 -7.57 -8.08 -0.59
C VAL A 81 -6.31 -7.21 -0.62
N PRO A 82 -6.08 -6.37 0.41
CA PRO A 82 -5.11 -5.28 0.35
C PRO A 82 -3.67 -5.78 0.16
N ASN A 83 -3.35 -6.92 0.77
CA ASN A 83 -2.02 -7.55 0.74
C ASN A 83 -1.56 -7.94 -0.67
N LYS A 84 -2.49 -8.17 -1.61
CA LYS A 84 -2.14 -8.49 -3.01
C LYS A 84 -1.48 -7.31 -3.73
N PHE A 85 -1.80 -6.08 -3.31
CA PHE A 85 -1.19 -4.85 -3.83
C PHE A 85 -0.04 -4.36 -2.95
N LYS A 86 -0.28 -4.34 -1.63
CA LYS A 86 0.66 -3.82 -0.65
C LYS A 86 2.03 -4.52 -0.70
N TYR A 87 2.07 -5.85 -0.82
CA TYR A 87 3.36 -6.56 -0.77
C TYR A 87 4.23 -6.34 -2.01
N PRO A 88 3.73 -6.47 -3.26
CA PRO A 88 4.52 -6.11 -4.44
C PRO A 88 5.03 -4.66 -4.40
N GLU A 89 4.20 -3.71 -4.00
CA GLU A 89 4.58 -2.28 -3.91
C GLU A 89 5.63 -2.04 -2.83
N ARG A 90 5.50 -2.68 -1.65
CA ARG A 90 6.54 -2.70 -0.62
C ARG A 90 7.85 -3.27 -1.18
N GLY A 91 7.80 -4.31 -2.02
CA GLY A 91 8.96 -4.89 -2.68
C GLY A 91 9.69 -3.90 -3.59
N ARG A 92 8.93 -3.14 -4.39
CA ARG A 92 9.48 -2.06 -5.24
C ARG A 92 10.10 -0.95 -4.40
N GLY A 93 9.47 -0.59 -3.27
CA GLY A 93 10.04 0.34 -2.29
C GLY A 93 11.41 -0.11 -1.78
N LEU A 94 11.57 -1.40 -1.45
CA LEU A 94 12.89 -1.94 -1.05
C LEU A 94 13.93 -1.85 -2.18
N GLN A 95 13.54 -2.12 -3.43
CA GLN A 95 14.44 -2.00 -4.58
C GLN A 95 14.92 -0.55 -4.76
N LEU A 96 14.01 0.42 -4.62
CA LEU A 96 14.33 1.85 -4.66
C LEU A 96 15.31 2.24 -3.55
N LEU A 97 15.07 1.82 -2.31
CA LEU A 97 15.97 2.12 -1.19
C LEU A 97 17.36 1.48 -1.35
N ARG A 98 17.44 0.27 -1.92
CA ARG A 98 18.71 -0.39 -2.25
C ARG A 98 19.49 0.40 -3.30
N LEU A 99 18.81 0.82 -4.37
CA LEU A 99 19.44 1.59 -5.44
C LEU A 99 20.00 2.93 -4.92
N LEU A 100 19.27 3.59 -4.02
CA LEU A 100 19.68 4.86 -3.41
C LEU A 100 20.70 4.67 -2.27
N ASN A 101 21.06 3.44 -1.91
CA ASN A 101 21.92 3.11 -0.77
C ASN A 101 21.45 3.74 0.55
N CYS A 102 20.15 3.74 0.80
CA CYS A 102 19.53 4.35 1.97
C CYS A 102 18.62 3.39 2.76
N GLY A 103 18.57 2.11 2.41
CA GLY A 103 17.78 1.10 3.11
C GLY A 103 17.64 -0.19 2.30
N GLY A 104 16.59 -0.95 2.58
CA GLY A 104 16.28 -2.20 1.89
C GLY A 104 17.23 -3.36 2.19
N THR A 105 17.92 -3.32 3.33
CA THR A 105 18.90 -4.34 3.76
C THR A 105 18.27 -5.70 4.04
N MET A 106 16.98 -5.70 4.39
CA MET A 106 16.20 -6.89 4.73
C MET A 106 15.39 -7.42 3.54
N PRO A 107 15.08 -8.73 3.52
CA PRO A 107 14.24 -9.32 2.49
C PRO A 107 12.78 -8.84 2.63
N GLN A 108 12.04 -8.91 1.52
CA GLN A 108 10.67 -8.39 1.42
C GLN A 108 9.67 -9.05 2.37
N ASN A 109 9.82 -10.35 2.60
CA ASN A 109 8.79 -11.15 3.27
C ASN A 109 8.80 -11.01 4.79
N LYS A 110 9.97 -10.73 5.38
CA LYS A 110 10.13 -10.66 6.83
C LYS A 110 11.41 -9.93 7.22
N THR A 111 11.28 -8.94 8.10
CA THR A 111 12.42 -8.35 8.78
C THR A 111 12.84 -9.22 9.95
N GLN A 112 14.06 -9.74 9.89
CA GLN A 112 14.64 -10.57 10.94
C GLN A 112 16.01 -10.01 11.33
N PRO A 113 16.13 -9.37 12.50
CA PRO A 113 17.40 -8.91 13.02
C PRO A 113 18.39 -10.07 13.09
N ARG A 114 19.61 -9.86 12.59
CA ARG A 114 20.68 -10.88 12.54
C ARG A 114 21.35 -11.08 13.89
N SER A 115 21.24 -10.09 14.77
CA SER A 115 21.84 -10.09 16.11
C SER A 115 20.92 -9.40 17.13
N LYS A 116 21.05 -9.77 18.40
CA LYS A 116 20.44 -9.06 19.54
C LYS A 116 20.99 -7.64 19.72
N THR A 117 22.23 -7.40 19.27
CA THR A 117 22.89 -6.09 19.36
C THR A 117 22.66 -5.21 18.13
N GLN A 118 22.01 -5.75 17.10
CA GLN A 118 21.75 -5.01 15.87
C GLN A 118 20.81 -3.84 16.18
N LYS A 119 21.17 -2.62 15.75
CA LYS A 119 20.32 -1.46 16.00
C LYS A 119 19.07 -1.50 15.09
N PRO A 120 17.89 -1.07 15.58
CA PRO A 120 16.68 -0.96 14.77
C PRO A 120 16.85 -0.22 13.45
N ALA A 121 17.62 0.87 13.44
CA ALA A 121 17.96 1.63 12.23
C ALA A 121 18.71 0.84 11.13
N GLU A 122 19.29 -0.33 11.46
CA GLU A 122 19.97 -1.18 10.47
C GLU A 122 19.01 -2.08 9.70
N PHE A 123 17.79 -2.27 10.21
CA PHE A 123 16.78 -3.17 9.63
C PHE A 123 15.40 -2.53 9.43
N TYR A 124 15.17 -1.35 9.98
CA TYR A 124 14.02 -0.49 9.67
C TYR A 124 14.45 0.72 8.87
N ASP A 125 13.62 1.09 7.90
CA ASP A 125 13.88 2.15 6.93
C ASP A 125 12.58 2.90 6.55
N LEU A 126 12.65 3.76 5.54
CA LEU A 126 11.48 4.52 5.06
C LEU A 126 10.33 3.60 4.63
N ASN A 127 10.65 2.44 4.05
CA ASN A 127 9.66 1.47 3.62
C ASN A 127 8.96 0.83 4.82
N THR A 128 9.68 0.63 5.93
CA THR A 128 9.09 0.24 7.23
C THR A 128 8.10 1.30 7.73
N LEU A 129 8.43 2.59 7.64
CA LEU A 129 7.52 3.67 8.05
C LEU A 129 6.25 3.68 7.19
N VAL A 130 6.40 3.60 5.87
CA VAL A 130 5.27 3.68 4.92
C VAL A 130 4.37 2.45 5.05
N PHE A 131 4.92 1.24 4.89
CA PHE A 131 4.12 0.02 4.80
C PHE A 131 3.92 -0.71 6.13
N GLY A 132 4.61 -0.30 7.19
CA GLY A 132 4.61 -0.96 8.49
C GLY A 132 5.38 -2.27 8.46
N ASP A 133 5.88 -2.65 9.63
CA ASP A 133 6.54 -3.94 9.81
C ASP A 133 6.59 -4.35 11.27
N SER A 134 7.00 -5.59 11.51
CA SER A 134 7.33 -6.03 12.87
C SER A 134 8.51 -7.00 12.86
N SER A 135 9.27 -6.99 13.94
CA SER A 135 10.36 -7.92 14.17
C SER A 135 10.39 -8.35 15.64
N VAL A 136 10.97 -9.52 15.90
CA VAL A 136 11.23 -9.98 17.26
C VAL A 136 12.72 -9.85 17.53
N GLN A 137 13.08 -9.10 18.57
CA GLN A 137 14.44 -8.94 19.03
C GLN A 137 14.49 -9.11 20.55
N ASP A 138 15.32 -10.06 21.01
CA ASP A 138 15.51 -10.36 22.45
C ASP A 138 14.20 -10.57 23.23
N GLY A 139 13.28 -11.34 22.64
CA GLY A 139 11.96 -11.63 23.23
C GLY A 139 10.96 -10.46 23.21
N ARG A 140 11.32 -9.31 22.62
CA ARG A 140 10.44 -8.15 22.45
C ARG A 140 9.97 -8.05 21.02
N ILE A 141 8.71 -7.65 20.84
CA ILE A 141 8.15 -7.33 19.53
C ILE A 141 8.40 -5.85 19.28
N LEU A 142 9.23 -5.55 18.30
CA LEU A 142 9.40 -4.21 17.76
C LEU A 142 8.38 -4.07 16.64
N SER A 143 7.37 -3.22 16.80
CA SER A 143 6.30 -3.06 15.83
C SER A 143 6.20 -1.61 15.39
N VAL A 144 6.23 -1.41 14.08
CA VAL A 144 6.04 -0.13 13.42
C VAL A 144 4.72 -0.19 12.68
N LYS A 145 3.77 0.64 13.09
CA LYS A 145 2.48 0.76 12.39
C LYS A 145 2.71 1.41 11.02
N ALA A 146 1.97 0.94 10.02
CA ALA A 146 2.04 1.49 8.67
C ALA A 146 1.55 2.96 8.65
N GLY A 147 2.28 3.80 7.91
CA GLY A 147 1.88 5.16 7.59
C GLY A 147 0.73 5.21 6.56
N VAL A 148 0.62 4.19 5.71
CA VAL A 148 -0.49 4.03 4.75
C VAL A 148 -1.28 2.74 5.00
N ASN A 149 -2.61 2.87 4.99
CA ASN A 149 -3.57 1.79 5.04
C ASN A 149 -4.14 1.54 3.65
N TYR A 150 -4.25 0.28 3.27
CA TYR A 150 -4.82 -0.13 1.99
C TYR A 150 -6.23 -0.65 2.27
N SER A 151 -7.23 -0.12 1.56
CA SER A 151 -8.54 -0.76 1.49
C SER A 151 -8.50 -2.00 0.60
N ASP A 152 -9.58 -2.76 0.60
CA ASP A 152 -9.86 -3.71 -0.48
C ASP A 152 -10.00 -2.94 -1.81
N ALA A 153 -9.63 -3.60 -2.91
CA ALA A 153 -9.93 -3.11 -4.25
C ALA A 153 -11.18 -3.82 -4.77
N LEU A 154 -12.20 -3.07 -5.17
CA LEU A 154 -13.52 -3.61 -5.55
C LEU A 154 -13.80 -3.35 -7.02
N SER A 155 -14.30 -4.35 -7.75
CA SER A 155 -14.67 -4.17 -9.16
C SER A 155 -15.83 -3.22 -9.32
N VAL A 156 -15.74 -2.30 -10.29
CA VAL A 156 -16.83 -1.37 -10.61
C VAL A 156 -18.05 -2.12 -11.16
N LEU A 157 -17.83 -3.17 -11.96
CA LEU A 157 -18.89 -4.04 -12.47
C LEU A 157 -19.11 -5.26 -11.57
N PRO A 158 -20.30 -5.89 -11.64
CA PRO A 158 -20.56 -7.17 -11.02
C PRO A 158 -19.58 -8.27 -11.46
N LYS A 159 -19.38 -9.25 -10.58
CA LYS A 159 -18.44 -10.37 -10.70
C LYS A 159 -18.64 -11.16 -11.99
N GLU A 160 -19.89 -11.41 -12.37
CA GLU A 160 -20.24 -12.15 -13.59
C GLU A 160 -19.71 -11.50 -14.88
N LEU A 161 -19.52 -10.18 -14.88
CA LEU A 161 -18.94 -9.42 -16.00
C LEU A 161 -17.42 -9.31 -15.91
N CYS A 162 -16.84 -9.62 -14.74
CA CYS A 162 -15.42 -9.43 -14.47
C CYS A 162 -14.62 -10.74 -14.47
N VAL A 163 -15.28 -11.90 -14.45
CA VAL A 163 -14.63 -13.19 -14.21
C VAL A 163 -14.79 -14.11 -15.40
N GLY A 164 -13.67 -14.70 -15.83
CA GLY A 164 -13.64 -15.80 -16.79
C GLY A 164 -13.17 -17.09 -16.12
N GLU A 165 -13.64 -18.22 -16.63
CA GLU A 165 -13.16 -19.55 -16.25
C GLU A 165 -12.21 -20.05 -17.34
N THR A 166 -11.08 -20.63 -16.95
CA THR A 166 -10.24 -21.38 -17.88
C THR A 166 -9.93 -22.75 -17.28
N ALA A 167 -10.35 -23.80 -17.98
CA ALA A 167 -9.88 -25.15 -17.72
C ALA A 167 -8.45 -25.28 -18.28
N HIS A 168 -7.44 -25.43 -17.41
CA HIS A 168 -6.13 -25.80 -17.92
C HIS A 168 -6.15 -27.27 -18.32
N ILE A 169 -5.80 -27.51 -19.59
CA ILE A 169 -5.56 -28.82 -20.19
C ILE A 169 -4.65 -29.62 -19.27
N SER A 170 -5.19 -30.77 -18.84
CA SER A 170 -4.55 -31.85 -18.11
C SER A 170 -3.03 -31.94 -18.35
N ALA A 171 -2.25 -31.74 -17.29
CA ALA A 171 -0.95 -32.38 -17.21
C ALA A 171 -1.21 -33.88 -17.05
N MET A 172 -1.16 -34.62 -18.17
CA MET A 172 -1.15 -36.07 -18.16
C MET A 172 0.19 -36.53 -17.56
N GLU A 173 0.22 -36.73 -16.25
CA GLU A 173 1.18 -37.64 -15.64
C GLU A 173 0.47 -39.01 -15.57
N SER A 174 0.95 -39.96 -16.37
CA SER A 174 0.36 -41.28 -16.51
C SER A 174 0.28 -41.99 -15.16
N GLY A 175 -0.92 -42.05 -14.56
CA GLY A 175 -1.28 -43.11 -13.62
C GLY A 175 -2.05 -42.75 -12.35
N THR A 176 -2.43 -41.48 -12.07
CA THR A 176 -2.95 -41.15 -10.72
C THR A 176 -4.24 -40.32 -10.64
N LEU A 177 -4.82 -39.81 -11.74
CA LEU A 177 -5.96 -38.88 -11.69
C LEU A 177 -7.18 -39.26 -12.56
N TYR A 178 -7.20 -40.46 -13.14
CA TYR A 178 -8.35 -40.97 -13.89
C TYR A 178 -9.17 -41.92 -13.00
N ASP A 179 -10.45 -41.61 -12.80
CA ASP A 179 -11.37 -42.47 -12.07
C ASP A 179 -12.03 -43.44 -13.07
N ASP A 180 -11.55 -44.69 -13.08
CA ASP A 180 -12.03 -45.74 -13.99
C ASP A 180 -13.52 -46.09 -13.77
N GLU A 181 -14.08 -45.87 -12.57
CA GLU A 181 -15.50 -46.11 -12.29
C GLU A 181 -16.41 -45.02 -12.87
N ARG A 182 -15.92 -43.78 -12.93
CA ARG A 182 -16.67 -42.61 -13.44
C ARG A 182 -16.36 -42.24 -14.90
N GLN A 183 -15.35 -42.86 -15.52
CA GLN A 183 -14.85 -42.49 -16.86
C GLN A 183 -14.50 -40.99 -16.96
N GLU A 184 -14.15 -40.37 -15.83
CA GLU A 184 -13.87 -38.94 -15.73
C GLU A 184 -12.49 -38.74 -15.10
N SER A 185 -11.71 -37.79 -15.63
CA SER A 185 -10.53 -37.30 -14.93
C SER A 185 -11.00 -36.53 -13.69
N SER A 186 -10.33 -36.62 -12.54
CA SER A 186 -10.74 -35.88 -11.34
C SER A 186 -10.71 -34.36 -11.62
N VAL A 187 -11.88 -33.79 -11.92
CA VAL A 187 -12.04 -32.39 -12.37
C VAL A 187 -11.83 -31.39 -11.23
N ASN A 188 -11.88 -31.86 -9.97
CA ASN A 188 -11.79 -31.01 -8.78
C ASN A 188 -10.42 -30.34 -8.56
N LEU A 189 -9.42 -30.56 -9.41
CA LEU A 189 -8.08 -30.00 -9.18
C LEU A 189 -7.75 -28.71 -9.94
N PHE A 190 -8.47 -28.27 -10.99
CA PHE A 190 -7.97 -27.13 -11.80
C PHE A 190 -9.01 -26.19 -12.47
N ASN A 191 -10.20 -25.97 -11.92
CA ASN A 191 -11.05 -24.85 -12.39
C ASN A 191 -10.54 -23.54 -11.77
N ARG A 192 -9.82 -22.75 -12.59
CA ARG A 192 -9.30 -21.45 -12.15
C ARG A 192 -10.19 -20.34 -12.69
N HIS A 193 -10.70 -19.55 -11.74
CA HIS A 193 -11.35 -18.29 -12.03
C HIS A 193 -10.29 -17.18 -12.11
N PHE A 194 -10.37 -16.37 -13.17
CA PHE A 194 -9.48 -15.24 -13.39
C PHE A 194 -10.31 -13.98 -13.58
N VAL A 195 -9.80 -12.86 -13.09
CA VAL A 195 -10.35 -11.55 -13.41
C VAL A 195 -9.92 -11.20 -14.84
N LEU A 196 -10.89 -10.84 -15.67
CA LEU A 196 -10.71 -10.56 -17.09
C LEU A 196 -9.97 -9.22 -17.30
N PRO A 197 -9.10 -9.13 -18.32
CA PRO A 197 -8.57 -7.86 -18.79
C PRO A 197 -9.69 -6.84 -19.11
N GLY A 198 -9.44 -5.57 -18.83
CA GLY A 198 -10.42 -4.48 -18.90
C GLY A 198 -11.19 -4.26 -17.59
N THR A 199 -11.14 -5.19 -16.63
CA THR A 199 -11.78 -4.99 -15.32
C THR A 199 -11.11 -3.84 -14.57
N LEU A 200 -11.91 -2.87 -14.12
CA LEU A 200 -11.47 -1.77 -13.27
C LEU A 200 -11.84 -2.05 -11.81
N LEU A 201 -10.85 -1.98 -10.91
CA LEU A 201 -11.05 -2.07 -9.46
C LEU A 201 -10.76 -0.71 -8.82
N VAL A 202 -11.62 -0.22 -7.93
CA VAL A 202 -11.39 1.00 -7.14
C VAL A 202 -10.80 0.62 -5.80
N GLN A 203 -9.69 1.25 -5.43
CA GLN A 203 -9.02 1.10 -4.13
C GLN A 203 -8.68 2.47 -3.55
N VAL A 204 -8.67 2.56 -2.22
CA VAL A 204 -8.28 3.77 -1.50
C VAL A 204 -7.11 3.46 -0.57
N LEU A 205 -6.07 4.30 -0.67
CA LEU A 205 -4.89 4.27 0.18
C LEU A 205 -4.95 5.48 1.11
N SER A 206 -5.09 5.27 2.41
CA SER A 206 -5.25 6.36 3.37
C SER A 206 -4.14 6.42 4.41
N THR A 207 -3.67 7.63 4.69
CA THR A 207 -2.84 7.92 5.87
C THR A 207 -3.66 8.67 6.90
N ARG A 208 -3.34 8.44 8.18
CA ARG A 208 -4.08 9.00 9.32
C ARG A 208 -3.11 9.43 10.39
N GLY A 209 -3.45 10.49 11.11
CA GLY A 209 -2.73 10.86 12.32
C GLY A 209 -1.46 11.67 12.06
N ARG A 210 -1.28 12.23 10.85
CA ARG A 210 -0.02 12.86 10.40
C ARG A 210 1.21 11.97 10.61
N VAL A 211 1.08 10.67 10.40
CA VAL A 211 2.17 9.69 10.59
C VAL A 211 3.09 9.62 9.36
N MET A 212 2.52 9.75 8.16
CA MET A 212 3.28 9.64 6.92
C MET A 212 3.83 11.01 6.50
N PRO A 213 5.16 11.22 6.45
CA PRO A 213 5.72 12.47 5.97
C PRO A 213 5.62 12.60 4.45
N ARG A 214 5.80 13.82 3.92
CA ARG A 214 5.77 14.08 2.46
C ARG A 214 6.71 13.18 1.67
N ILE A 215 7.92 12.93 2.16
CA ILE A 215 8.84 11.99 1.49
C ILE A 215 8.31 10.55 1.49
N GLY A 216 7.55 10.16 2.52
CA GLY A 216 6.85 8.87 2.57
C GLY A 216 5.71 8.77 1.55
N LEU A 217 4.93 9.84 1.37
CA LEU A 217 3.93 9.90 0.29
C LEU A 217 4.60 9.84 -1.09
N GLY A 218 5.70 10.57 -1.30
CA GLY A 218 6.48 10.49 -2.53
C GLY A 218 7.04 9.09 -2.78
N HIS A 219 7.53 8.42 -1.73
CA HIS A 219 7.98 7.03 -1.80
C HIS A 219 6.86 6.09 -2.22
N LEU A 220 5.66 6.24 -1.63
CA LEU A 220 4.47 5.48 -2.02
C LEU A 220 4.10 5.71 -3.50
N LEU A 221 4.06 6.97 -3.95
CA LEU A 221 3.74 7.31 -5.33
C LEU A 221 4.75 6.74 -6.34
N LEU A 222 6.03 6.72 -6.01
CA LEU A 222 7.05 6.04 -6.81
C LEU A 222 6.80 4.52 -6.86
N CYS A 223 6.47 3.89 -5.73
CA CYS A 223 6.16 2.46 -5.68
C CYS A 223 4.94 2.08 -6.55
N LEU A 224 3.95 2.97 -6.63
CA LEU A 224 2.76 2.81 -7.47
C LEU A 224 3.06 3.07 -8.96
N GLY A 225 3.98 3.99 -9.26
CA GLY A 225 4.33 4.40 -10.63
C GLY A 225 5.24 3.41 -11.36
N VAL A 226 6.00 2.60 -10.63
CA VAL A 226 6.79 1.52 -11.25
C VAL A 226 5.87 0.36 -11.62
N ALA A 227 5.67 0.16 -12.92
CA ALA A 227 4.95 -0.97 -13.46
C ALA A 227 5.60 -2.29 -12.99
N GLY A 228 4.78 -3.26 -12.60
CA GLY A 228 5.28 -4.57 -12.21
C GLY A 228 4.16 -5.58 -12.03
N THR A 229 4.55 -6.78 -11.62
CA THR A 229 3.63 -7.90 -11.42
C THR A 229 2.90 -7.76 -10.08
N TYR A 230 1.61 -8.12 -10.05
CA TYR A 230 0.83 -8.24 -8.82
C TYR A 230 0.33 -9.68 -8.67
N GLY A 231 0.64 -10.33 -7.55
CA GLY A 231 0.34 -11.74 -7.30
C GLY A 231 1.57 -12.66 -7.36
N GLY A 232 1.41 -13.90 -6.91
CA GLY A 232 2.49 -14.89 -6.86
C GLY A 232 1.97 -16.33 -7.02
N GLN A 233 2.84 -17.16 -7.61
CA GLN A 233 2.79 -18.64 -7.66
C GLN A 233 1.87 -19.34 -8.67
N THR A 234 1.28 -18.62 -9.62
CA THR A 234 0.93 -19.22 -10.92
C THR A 234 1.64 -18.45 -12.01
N SER A 235 2.02 -19.14 -13.09
CA SER A 235 2.96 -18.81 -14.17
C SER A 235 2.80 -17.46 -14.92
N ILE A 236 2.13 -16.48 -14.35
CA ILE A 236 1.94 -15.14 -14.90
C ILE A 236 3.17 -14.30 -14.56
N THR A 237 4.20 -14.44 -15.39
CA THR A 237 5.34 -13.52 -15.44
C THR A 237 4.96 -12.33 -16.33
N GLY A 238 4.68 -11.16 -15.77
CA GLY A 238 4.37 -9.93 -16.52
C GLY A 238 3.49 -8.95 -15.75
N THR A 239 3.48 -7.69 -16.18
CA THR A 239 2.58 -6.65 -15.63
C THR A 239 1.14 -7.04 -15.94
N ASN A 240 0.37 -7.34 -14.90
CA ASN A 240 -1.04 -7.75 -15.02
C ASN A 240 -2.02 -6.69 -14.51
N ILE A 241 -1.55 -5.73 -13.71
CA ILE A 241 -2.32 -4.59 -13.24
C ILE A 241 -1.59 -3.30 -13.60
N ARG A 242 -2.31 -2.38 -14.24
CA ARG A 242 -1.91 -0.98 -14.38
C ARG A 242 -2.61 -0.15 -13.30
N THR A 243 -1.88 0.73 -12.65
CA THR A 243 -2.43 1.57 -11.57
C THR A 243 -2.55 3.00 -12.05
N HIS A 244 -3.75 3.55 -11.92
CA HIS A 244 -4.08 4.91 -12.31
C HIS A 244 -4.46 5.69 -11.06
N LEU A 245 -3.96 6.92 -10.94
CA LEU A 245 -4.27 7.79 -9.81
C LEU A 245 -5.54 8.58 -10.15
N ALA A 246 -6.63 8.35 -9.42
CA ALA A 246 -7.91 9.00 -9.67
C ALA A 246 -8.05 10.33 -8.93
N GLY A 247 -7.31 10.51 -7.84
CA GLY A 247 -7.25 11.78 -7.11
C GLY A 247 -6.68 11.63 -5.70
N LEU A 248 -6.31 12.76 -5.10
CA LEU A 248 -5.80 12.86 -3.74
C LEU A 248 -6.69 13.82 -2.94
N TYR A 249 -7.05 13.43 -1.72
CA TYR A 249 -8.01 14.17 -0.90
C TYR A 249 -7.48 14.31 0.53
N GLY A 250 -7.58 15.51 1.10
CA GLY A 250 -7.03 15.87 2.39
C GLY A 250 -8.08 16.48 3.31
N ASP A 251 -8.13 16.01 4.55
CA ASP A 251 -9.07 16.46 5.57
C ASP A 251 -8.52 16.20 6.99
N ALA A 252 -9.17 16.75 8.02
CA ALA A 252 -8.84 16.49 9.41
C ALA A 252 -9.09 15.03 9.82
N PHE A 253 -10.10 14.38 9.21
CA PHE A 253 -10.49 12.99 9.48
C PHE A 253 -10.81 12.24 8.18
N GLU A 254 -10.85 10.91 8.24
CA GLU A 254 -11.31 10.12 7.10
C GLU A 254 -12.81 10.34 6.84
N GLN A 255 -13.17 10.56 5.58
CA GLN A 255 -14.56 10.67 5.14
C GLN A 255 -15.08 9.29 4.75
N ALA A 256 -16.23 8.88 5.30
CA ALA A 256 -16.84 7.58 5.02
C ALA A 256 -17.13 7.40 3.52
N GLN A 257 -17.48 8.49 2.84
CA GLN A 257 -17.74 8.58 1.41
C GLN A 257 -16.52 8.22 0.56
N THR A 258 -15.31 8.22 1.12
CA THR A 258 -14.09 7.81 0.42
C THR A 258 -13.83 6.31 0.52
N SER A 259 -14.56 5.59 1.37
CA SER A 259 -14.50 4.14 1.38
C SER A 259 -14.91 3.58 0.01
N PRO A 260 -14.17 2.63 -0.58
CA PRO A 260 -14.59 2.01 -1.84
C PRO A 260 -15.98 1.37 -1.71
N TYR A 261 -16.32 0.82 -0.54
CA TYR A 261 -17.65 0.25 -0.28
C TYR A 261 -18.78 1.27 -0.34
N GLU A 262 -18.52 2.55 -0.03
CA GLU A 262 -19.52 3.62 -0.15
C GLU A 262 -19.50 4.23 -1.56
N LEU A 263 -18.32 4.43 -2.15
CA LEU A 263 -18.16 4.92 -3.52
C LEU A 263 -18.88 4.03 -4.54
N LEU A 264 -18.76 2.71 -4.41
CA LEU A 264 -19.43 1.81 -5.36
C LEU A 264 -20.95 1.86 -5.25
N LYS A 265 -21.52 2.28 -4.10
CA LYS A 265 -22.98 2.45 -3.96
C LYS A 265 -23.51 3.68 -4.69
N THR A 266 -22.65 4.65 -5.03
CA THR A 266 -23.06 5.86 -5.75
C THR A 266 -23.11 5.64 -7.26
N LEU A 267 -22.50 4.56 -7.76
CA LEU A 267 -22.42 4.26 -9.19
C LEU A 267 -23.81 4.32 -9.86
N PRO A 268 -23.88 4.78 -11.12
CA PRO A 268 -25.13 4.78 -11.86
C PRO A 268 -25.63 3.36 -12.10
N THR A 269 -26.92 3.22 -12.41
CA THR A 269 -27.56 1.93 -12.70
C THR A 269 -26.90 1.18 -13.87
N GLU A 270 -26.32 1.90 -14.82
CA GLU A 270 -25.54 1.34 -15.94
C GLU A 270 -24.07 1.79 -15.83
N PRO A 271 -23.26 1.16 -14.96
CA PRO A 271 -21.87 1.55 -14.72
C PRO A 271 -20.94 1.22 -15.89
N GLN A 272 -21.40 0.50 -16.91
CA GLN A 272 -20.59 0.07 -18.06
C GLN A 272 -19.94 1.24 -18.79
N VAL A 273 -20.62 2.39 -18.88
CA VAL A 273 -20.08 3.61 -19.48
C VAL A 273 -18.86 4.12 -18.72
N LEU A 274 -18.86 3.98 -17.38
CA LEU A 274 -17.73 4.39 -16.54
C LEU A 274 -16.53 3.47 -16.72
N THR A 275 -16.74 2.20 -17.07
CA THR A 275 -15.67 1.22 -17.18
C THR A 275 -15.01 1.14 -18.56
N GLN A 276 -15.51 1.89 -19.54
CA GLN A 276 -14.91 1.96 -20.88
C GLN A 276 -13.62 2.77 -20.89
N ASP A 277 -13.49 3.76 -20.00
CA ASP A 277 -12.36 4.68 -19.93
C ASP A 277 -12.04 5.01 -18.47
N VAL A 278 -10.78 4.77 -18.07
CA VAL A 278 -10.29 5.08 -16.73
C VAL A 278 -10.38 6.57 -16.40
N GLY A 279 -10.22 7.45 -17.39
CA GLY A 279 -10.39 8.89 -17.25
C GLY A 279 -11.83 9.26 -16.89
N VAL A 280 -12.81 8.62 -17.52
CA VAL A 280 -14.24 8.84 -17.23
C VAL A 280 -14.56 8.39 -15.80
N LEU A 281 -14.11 7.20 -15.40
CA LEU A 281 -14.26 6.73 -14.02
C LEU A 281 -13.58 7.67 -13.02
N SER A 282 -12.35 8.12 -13.31
CA SER A 282 -11.60 8.99 -12.42
C SER A 282 -12.28 10.35 -12.24
N GLN A 283 -12.79 10.94 -13.32
CA GLN A 283 -13.57 12.18 -13.27
C GLN A 283 -14.85 12.01 -12.45
N TYR A 284 -15.57 10.89 -12.66
CA TYR A 284 -16.77 10.57 -11.89
C TYR A 284 -16.44 10.47 -10.38
N LEU A 285 -15.42 9.70 -10.00
CA LEU A 285 -14.99 9.56 -8.60
C LEU A 285 -14.59 10.91 -8.01
N HIS A 286 -13.89 11.75 -8.77
CA HIS A 286 -13.53 13.10 -8.33
C HIS A 286 -14.74 14.01 -8.15
N GLY A 287 -15.76 13.91 -9.01
CA GLY A 287 -17.01 14.64 -8.86
C GLY A 287 -17.76 14.29 -7.57
N GLN A 288 -17.67 13.03 -7.10
CA GLN A 288 -18.26 12.61 -5.83
C GLN A 288 -17.44 13.05 -4.61
N LEU A 289 -16.11 13.06 -4.74
CA LEU A 289 -15.21 13.25 -3.60
C LEU A 289 -14.75 14.70 -3.38
N SER A 290 -14.57 15.48 -4.44
CA SER A 290 -14.13 16.87 -4.32
C SER A 290 -15.03 17.74 -3.44
N PRO A 291 -16.37 17.60 -3.39
CA PRO A 291 -17.21 18.45 -2.54
C PRO A 291 -17.17 18.09 -1.06
N VAL A 292 -16.75 16.86 -0.71
CA VAL A 292 -16.77 16.37 0.68
C VAL A 292 -15.43 16.51 1.40
N HIS A 293 -14.37 16.89 0.68
CA HIS A 293 -13.01 17.05 1.22
C HIS A 293 -12.56 18.50 1.16
N GLN A 294 -11.88 18.94 2.23
CA GLN A 294 -11.36 20.31 2.33
C GLN A 294 -10.28 20.62 1.28
N LEU A 295 -9.42 19.64 1.01
CA LEU A 295 -8.36 19.74 0.02
C LEU A 295 -8.49 18.61 -0.99
N ASN A 296 -8.36 18.92 -2.28
CA ASN A 296 -8.46 17.92 -3.32
C ASN A 296 -7.53 18.23 -4.50
N MET A 297 -7.06 17.15 -5.12
CA MET A 297 -6.25 17.14 -6.32
C MET A 297 -6.85 16.09 -7.25
N ASP A 298 -7.21 16.50 -8.46
CA ASP A 298 -7.77 15.59 -9.46
C ASP A 298 -6.73 14.61 -10.01
N ALA A 299 -7.19 13.67 -10.84
CA ALA A 299 -6.35 12.67 -11.49
C ALA A 299 -5.18 13.29 -12.29
N THR A 300 -5.44 14.38 -13.01
CA THR A 300 -4.44 15.05 -13.86
C THR A 300 -3.32 15.64 -13.02
N ALA A 301 -3.66 16.39 -11.97
CA ALA A 301 -2.69 17.05 -11.12
C ALA A 301 -1.85 16.04 -10.29
N ILE A 302 -2.45 14.99 -9.75
CA ILE A 302 -1.69 13.98 -8.98
C ILE A 302 -0.80 13.12 -9.89
N THR A 303 -1.26 12.81 -11.10
CA THR A 303 -0.45 12.09 -12.09
C THR A 303 0.71 12.94 -12.56
N ALA A 304 0.49 14.23 -12.81
CA ALA A 304 1.57 15.17 -13.14
C ALA A 304 2.62 15.24 -12.01
N TYR A 305 2.20 15.24 -10.74
CA TYR A 305 3.13 15.18 -9.62
C TYR A 305 3.90 13.85 -9.55
N GLN A 306 3.25 12.72 -9.80
CA GLN A 306 3.92 11.42 -9.87
C GLN A 306 4.96 11.39 -11.00
N HIS A 307 4.63 11.93 -12.18
CA HIS A 307 5.58 12.06 -13.29
C HIS A 307 6.78 12.94 -12.91
N GLN A 308 6.57 14.06 -12.22
CA GLN A 308 7.68 14.87 -11.71
C GLN A 308 8.60 14.09 -10.76
N LEU A 309 8.07 13.18 -9.94
CA LEU A 309 8.88 12.32 -9.09
C LEU A 309 9.69 11.29 -9.90
N LEU A 310 9.10 10.71 -10.95
CA LEU A 310 9.77 9.79 -11.87
C LEU A 310 10.85 10.52 -12.69
N ASP A 311 10.55 11.70 -13.23
CA ASP A 311 11.50 12.54 -13.95
C ASP A 311 12.67 12.93 -13.07
N ARG A 312 12.43 13.29 -11.79
CA ARG A 312 13.52 13.53 -10.82
C ARG A 312 14.37 12.27 -10.60
N PHE A 313 13.75 11.10 -10.55
CA PHE A 313 14.50 9.85 -10.38
C PHE A 313 15.44 9.59 -11.57
N GLU A 314 15.04 9.96 -12.79
CA GLU A 314 15.85 9.79 -13.99
C GLU A 314 16.88 10.90 -14.20
N GLN A 315 16.50 12.17 -13.97
CA GLN A 315 17.31 13.35 -14.33
C GLN A 315 18.11 13.93 -13.14
N ASP A 316 17.60 13.80 -11.91
CA ASP A 316 18.20 14.32 -10.68
C ASP A 316 18.38 13.18 -9.64
N PHE A 317 18.95 12.06 -10.09
CA PHE A 317 19.18 10.91 -9.21
C PHE A 317 19.99 11.28 -7.97
N ASN A 318 20.99 12.16 -8.11
CA ASN A 318 21.84 12.58 -7.00
C ASN A 318 21.11 13.48 -5.99
N GLY A 319 20.27 14.40 -6.44
CA GLY A 319 19.44 15.21 -5.54
C GLY A 319 18.42 14.35 -4.81
N LEU A 320 17.73 13.46 -5.53
CA LEU A 320 16.80 12.51 -4.92
C LEU A 320 17.49 11.61 -3.88
N LYS A 321 18.69 11.12 -4.20
CA LYS A 321 19.50 10.32 -3.27
C LYS A 321 19.84 11.10 -1.99
N LYS A 322 20.19 12.38 -2.10
CA LYS A 322 20.45 13.23 -0.92
C LYS A 322 19.20 13.38 -0.05
N ASP A 323 18.03 13.61 -0.64
CA ASP A 323 16.76 13.72 0.09
C ASP A 323 16.46 12.43 0.87
N TYR A 324 16.63 11.28 0.22
CA TYR A 324 16.43 9.97 0.86
C TYR A 324 17.47 9.65 1.94
N GLN A 325 18.73 10.08 1.76
CA GLN A 325 19.78 9.92 2.77
C GLN A 325 19.54 10.82 3.98
N HIS A 326 19.06 12.05 3.78
CA HIS A 326 18.62 12.93 4.86
C HIS A 326 17.48 12.28 5.65
N ALA A 327 16.45 11.80 4.96
CA ALA A 327 15.34 11.10 5.61
C ALA A 327 15.80 9.83 6.34
N LYS A 328 16.75 9.08 5.78
CA LYS A 328 17.36 7.93 6.47
C LYS A 328 17.97 8.36 7.81
N GLY A 329 18.75 9.43 7.85
CA GLY A 329 19.34 9.94 9.09
C GLY A 329 18.27 10.21 10.17
N LYS A 330 17.17 10.86 9.79
CA LYS A 330 16.03 11.11 10.69
C LYS A 330 15.30 9.85 11.15
N LEU A 331 15.14 8.87 10.25
CA LEU A 331 14.54 7.58 10.58
C LEU A 331 15.44 6.73 11.48
N ASP A 332 16.76 6.81 11.30
CA ASP A 332 17.72 6.12 12.14
C ASP A 332 17.65 6.65 13.58
N GLU A 333 17.59 7.98 13.74
CA GLU A 333 17.36 8.64 15.04
C GLU A 333 16.03 8.18 15.64
N PHE A 334 14.96 8.19 14.85
CA PHE A 334 13.61 7.79 15.27
C PHE A 334 13.54 6.32 15.76
N PHE A 335 13.96 5.36 14.94
CA PHE A 335 13.84 3.93 15.29
C PHE A 335 14.77 3.54 16.44
N ASN A 336 15.98 4.09 16.48
CA ASN A 336 16.88 3.85 17.59
C ASN A 336 16.36 4.48 18.88
N GLY A 337 15.90 5.74 18.84
CA GLY A 337 15.35 6.40 20.02
C GLY A 337 14.11 5.71 20.58
N TRP A 338 13.22 5.24 19.70
CA TRP A 338 11.99 4.56 20.11
C TRP A 338 12.24 3.19 20.76
N PHE A 339 13.14 2.37 20.20
CA PHE A 339 13.30 0.98 20.62
C PHE A 339 14.53 0.72 21.50
N ILE A 340 15.57 1.56 21.47
CA ILE A 340 16.76 1.44 22.31
C ILE A 340 16.58 2.33 23.56
N LYS A 341 16.72 1.74 24.75
CA LYS A 341 16.72 2.52 25.99
C LYS A 341 18.01 3.37 26.07
N PRO A 342 17.95 4.64 26.53
CA PRO A 342 19.16 5.41 26.79
C PRO A 342 20.06 4.65 27.78
N GLU A 343 21.34 4.50 27.44
CA GLU A 343 22.30 3.86 28.33
C GLU A 343 22.40 4.65 29.63
N LYS A 344 22.17 4.00 30.78
CA LYS A 344 22.48 4.59 32.08
C LYS A 344 23.98 4.88 32.09
N LYS A 345 24.37 6.17 32.10
CA LYS A 345 25.76 6.54 32.35
C LYS A 345 26.17 5.88 33.67
N LYS A 346 27.05 4.88 33.60
CA LYS A 346 27.69 4.31 34.80
C LYS A 346 28.36 5.48 35.50
N LYS A 347 27.92 5.81 36.71
CA LYS A 347 28.66 6.72 37.58
C LYS A 347 30.08 6.14 37.69
N ALA A 348 31.07 6.90 37.23
CA ALA A 348 32.45 6.60 37.53
C ALA A 348 32.57 6.59 39.06
N SER A 349 32.89 5.42 39.61
CA SER A 349 33.13 5.19 41.03
C SER A 349 34.46 5.79 41.45
#